data_AF-A0A7V9Q691-F1
#
_entry.id   AF-A0A7V9Q691-F1
#
_cell.length_a   1.000
_cell.length_b   1.000
_cell.length_c   1.000
_cell.angle_alpha   90.00
_cell.angle_beta   90.00
_cell.angle_gamma   90.00
#
_symmetry.space_group_name_H-M   'P 1'
#
loop_
_entity.id
_entity.type
_entity.pdbx_description
1 polymer ?
#
loop_
_entity_poly.entity_id
_entity_poly.type
_entity_poly.pdbx_seq_one_letter_code
_entity_poly.pdbx_strand_id
1 'polypeptide(L)'
;MLTIAARRMPEERRDWGAAMLAELGQIRDPASRWRFALGCTRVALFPPRKGGLLQTMRNLTMKNITTNLGAAALISFILVLPFAILESLNQTITKQNALGLILLFGVLWLLPTAFIVILVPIMRTVRAGNSIMANPMNLLFRAAFLVLIAWMWGGLFIDQLPCFLGVPNCD
;
A
#
# COMPACT_ATOMS: atom_id res chain seq x y z
N MET A 1 -10.47 28.86 42.10
CA MET A 1 -9.96 27.47 42.07
C MET A 1 -9.22 27.11 40.78
N LEU A 2 -9.68 27.48 39.58
CA LEU A 2 -8.99 27.20 38.30
C LEU A 2 -7.58 27.83 38.16
N THR A 3 -7.34 28.99 38.76
CA THR A 3 -6.04 29.67 38.78
C THR A 3 -4.93 28.90 39.51
N ILE A 4 -5.28 28.11 40.53
CA ILE A 4 -4.33 27.28 41.28
C ILE A 4 -4.03 25.98 40.51
N ALA A 5 -5.04 25.41 39.84
CA ALA A 5 -4.89 24.20 39.03
C ALA A 5 -4.01 24.42 37.80
N ALA A 6 -4.15 25.57 37.12
CA ALA A 6 -3.31 25.90 35.95
C ALA A 6 -1.83 26.11 36.31
N ARG A 7 -1.53 26.63 37.51
CA ARG A 7 -0.14 26.81 37.97
C ARG A 7 0.59 25.51 38.29
N ARG A 8 -0.14 24.41 38.49
CA ARG A 8 0.42 23.09 38.81
C ARG A 8 0.66 22.21 37.58
N MET A 9 0.44 22.72 36.37
CA MET A 9 0.62 21.96 35.14
C MET A 9 2.10 21.83 34.73
N PRO A 10 2.47 20.75 34.00
CA PRO A 10 3.80 20.53 33.45
C PRO A 10 4.24 21.69 32.54
N GLU A 11 5.54 21.97 32.50
CA GLU A 11 6.10 23.13 31.80
C GLU A 11 5.72 23.20 30.32
N GLU A 12 5.66 22.05 29.62
CA GLU A 12 5.25 21.91 28.21
C GLU A 12 3.81 22.38 27.92
N ARG A 13 2.95 22.54 28.93
CA ARG A 13 1.53 22.95 28.77
C ARG A 13 1.16 24.25 29.47
N ARG A 14 2.13 24.97 30.03
CA ARG A 14 1.85 26.25 30.71
C ARG A 14 1.26 27.29 29.76
N ASP A 15 1.76 27.36 28.52
CA ASP A 15 1.27 28.29 27.51
C ASP A 15 -0.17 27.98 27.10
N TRP A 16 -0.50 26.69 26.94
CA TRP A 16 -1.87 26.24 26.69
C TRP A 16 -2.81 26.58 27.86
N GLY A 17 -2.36 26.35 29.10
CA GLY A 17 -3.13 26.70 30.31
C GLY A 17 -3.36 28.21 30.45
N ALA A 18 -2.38 29.04 30.09
CA ALA A 18 -2.50 30.49 30.10
C ALA A 18 -3.52 30.98 29.05
N ALA A 19 -3.49 30.42 27.84
CA ALA A 19 -4.47 30.74 26.79
C ALA A 19 -5.90 30.37 27.22
N MET A 20 -6.11 29.19 27.80
CA MET A 20 -7.44 28.77 28.26
C MET A 20 -7.97 29.61 29.43
N LEU A 21 -7.08 30.11 30.30
CA LEU A 21 -7.47 31.05 31.37
C LEU A 21 -7.87 32.43 30.82
N ALA A 22 -7.22 32.90 29.75
CA ALA A 22 -7.58 34.13 29.07
C ALA A 22 -8.97 34.02 28.42
N GLU A 23 -9.24 32.91 27.73
CA GLU A 23 -10.55 32.61 27.12
C GLU A 23 -11.67 32.50 28.18
N LEU A 24 -11.40 31.83 29.31
CA LEU A 24 -12.35 31.73 30.42
C LEU A 24 -12.72 33.10 31.03
N GLY A 25 -11.82 34.08 30.94
CA GLY A 25 -12.05 35.45 31.38
C GLY A 25 -13.03 36.24 30.49
N GLN A 26 -13.18 35.84 29.22
CA GLN A 26 -14.09 36.51 28.27
C GLN A 26 -15.54 35.99 28.36
N ILE A 27 -15.74 34.78 28.88
CA ILE A 27 -17.07 34.18 29.00
C ILE A 27 -17.81 34.79 30.20
N ARG A 28 -18.82 35.62 29.93
CA ARG A 28 -19.64 36.31 30.95
C ARG A 28 -20.69 35.41 31.60
N ASP A 29 -21.22 34.44 30.87
CA ASP A 29 -22.30 33.57 31.35
C ASP A 29 -21.77 32.44 32.26
N PRO A 30 -22.27 32.31 33.51
CA PRO A 30 -21.75 31.34 34.47
C PRO A 30 -21.95 29.88 34.06
N ALA A 31 -23.02 29.54 33.34
CA ALA A 31 -23.26 28.16 32.88
C ALA A 31 -22.27 27.76 31.76
N SER A 32 -21.96 28.71 30.88
CA SER A 32 -21.00 28.55 29.79
C SER A 32 -19.56 28.40 30.31
N ARG A 33 -19.21 29.10 31.40
CA ARG A 33 -17.90 28.95 32.08
C ARG A 33 -17.68 27.54 32.62
N TRP A 34 -18.71 26.93 33.23
CA TRP A 34 -18.62 25.57 33.74
C TRP A 34 -18.47 24.53 32.62
N ARG A 35 -19.21 24.69 31.53
CA ARG A 35 -19.06 23.82 30.34
C ARG A 35 -17.67 23.92 29.74
N PHE A 36 -17.14 25.13 29.62
CA PHE A 36 -15.78 25.36 29.11
C PHE A 36 -14.73 24.71 30.03
N ALA A 37 -14.83 24.92 31.34
CA ALA A 37 -13.92 24.31 32.31
C ALA A 37 -13.93 22.78 32.24
N LEU A 38 -15.12 22.16 32.15
CA LEU A 38 -15.25 20.70 31.97
C LEU A 38 -14.61 20.21 30.67
N GLY A 39 -14.75 20.98 29.59
CA GLY A 39 -14.09 20.70 28.31
C GLY A 39 -12.56 20.70 28.44
N CYS A 40 -11.99 21.73 29.07
CA CYS A 40 -10.56 21.81 29.32
C CYS A 40 -10.06 20.68 30.22
N THR A 41 -10.80 20.34 31.29
CA THR A 41 -10.48 19.22 32.18
C THR A 41 -10.47 17.89 31.44
N ARG A 42 -11.44 17.65 30.54
CA ARG A 42 -11.49 16.43 29.74
C ARG A 42 -10.28 16.30 28.81
N VAL A 43 -9.87 17.37 28.14
CA VAL A 43 -8.69 17.36 27.25
C VAL A 43 -7.39 17.20 28.04
N ALA A 44 -7.30 17.75 29.25
CA ALA A 44 -6.15 17.58 30.13
C ALA A 44 -6.04 16.14 30.67
N LEU A 45 -7.17 15.51 31.04
CA LEU A 45 -7.23 14.13 31.52
C LEU A 45 -7.07 13.10 30.40
N PHE A 46 -7.61 13.40 29.21
CA PHE A 46 -7.56 12.54 28.04
C PHE A 46 -6.88 13.30 26.89
N PRO A 47 -5.55 13.47 26.93
CA PRO A 47 -4.84 14.16 25.87
C PRO A 47 -5.10 13.43 24.54
N PRO A 48 -5.44 14.15 23.45
CA PRO A 48 -5.53 13.52 22.14
C PRO A 48 -4.19 12.87 21.86
N ARG A 49 -4.23 11.56 21.61
CA ARG A 49 -3.06 10.74 21.30
C ARG A 49 -2.31 11.44 20.16
N LYS A 50 -1.11 11.99 20.40
CA LYS A 50 -0.25 12.57 19.36
C LYS A 50 -0.24 11.56 18.20
N GLY A 51 -0.62 12.00 17.00
CA GLY A 51 -0.85 11.15 15.80
C GLY A 51 0.35 10.33 15.31
N GLY A 52 1.40 10.19 16.13
CA GLY A 52 2.58 9.39 15.86
C GLY A 52 2.28 7.92 15.61
N LEU A 53 1.28 7.31 16.27
CA LEU A 53 0.95 5.89 16.05
C LEU A 53 0.34 5.65 14.66
N LEU A 54 -0.50 6.56 14.18
CA LEU A 54 -1.08 6.48 12.84
C LEU A 54 0.00 6.76 11.79
N GLN A 55 0.93 7.67 12.09
CA GLN A 55 2.04 8.00 11.22
C GLN A 55 3.12 6.90 11.15
N THR A 56 3.45 6.23 12.26
CA THR A 56 4.33 5.05 12.24
C THR A 56 3.67 3.86 11.58
N MET A 57 2.38 3.59 11.85
CA MET A 57 1.61 2.55 11.14
C MET A 57 1.59 2.81 9.63
N ARG A 58 1.35 4.07 9.21
CA ARG A 58 1.39 4.47 7.80
C ARG A 58 2.77 4.31 7.18
N ASN A 59 3.83 4.74 7.87
CA ASN A 59 5.20 4.61 7.37
C ASN A 59 5.66 3.15 7.27
N LEU A 60 5.31 2.30 8.24
CA LEU A 60 5.61 0.87 8.21
C LEU A 60 4.84 0.15 7.09
N THR A 61 3.59 0.54 6.89
CA THR A 61 2.74 -0.03 5.82
C THR A 61 3.26 0.36 4.44
N MET A 62 3.62 1.64 4.22
CA MET A 62 4.21 2.08 2.94
C MET A 62 5.52 1.35 2.66
N LYS A 63 6.43 1.28 3.64
CA LYS A 63 7.73 0.62 3.45
C LYS A 63 7.59 -0.86 3.08
N ASN A 64 6.63 -1.57 3.68
CA ASN A 64 6.34 -2.97 3.33
C ASN A 64 5.68 -3.13 1.95
N ILE A 65 4.85 -2.18 1.51
CA ILE A 65 4.25 -2.22 0.18
C ILE A 65 5.34 -1.97 -0.87
N THR A 66 6.23 -0.99 -0.67
CA THR A 66 7.29 -0.67 -1.63
C THR A 66 8.30 -1.80 -1.77
N THR A 67 8.68 -2.46 -0.67
CA THR A 67 9.61 -3.60 -0.73
C THR A 67 8.99 -4.82 -1.40
N ASN A 68 7.71 -5.10 -1.13
CA ASN A 68 6.99 -6.19 -1.79
C ASN A 68 6.81 -5.92 -3.30
N LEU A 69 6.48 -4.68 -3.68
CA LEU A 69 6.31 -4.29 -5.08
C LEU A 69 7.65 -4.32 -5.83
N GLY A 70 8.72 -3.80 -5.22
CA GLY A 70 10.06 -3.83 -5.79
C GLY A 70 10.59 -5.26 -5.99
N ALA A 71 10.38 -6.14 -5.01
CA ALA A 71 10.75 -7.54 -5.15
C ALA A 71 9.94 -8.25 -6.26
N ALA A 72 8.62 -8.01 -6.34
CA ALA A 72 7.77 -8.57 -7.39
C ALA A 72 8.21 -8.11 -8.79
N ALA A 73 8.49 -6.81 -8.94
CA ALA A 73 8.98 -6.21 -10.17
C ALA A 73 10.33 -6.82 -10.61
N LEU A 74 11.27 -6.97 -9.68
CA LEU A 74 12.58 -7.57 -9.96
C LEU A 74 12.48 -9.05 -10.35
N ILE A 75 11.71 -9.84 -9.60
CA ILE A 75 11.50 -11.27 -9.92
C ILE A 75 10.86 -11.40 -11.30
N SER A 76 9.84 -10.61 -11.59
CA SER A 76 9.16 -10.61 -12.89
C SER A 76 10.10 -10.17 -14.02
N PHE A 77 10.97 -9.19 -13.75
CA PHE A 77 11.97 -8.74 -14.72
C PHE A 77 12.97 -9.85 -15.05
N ILE A 78 13.53 -10.52 -14.03
CA ILE A 78 14.45 -11.65 -14.20
C ILE A 78 13.79 -12.78 -15.00
N LEU A 79 12.50 -13.03 -14.78
CA LEU A 79 11.76 -14.08 -15.47
C LEU A 79 11.54 -13.76 -16.97
N VAL A 80 11.34 -12.50 -17.31
CA VAL A 80 11.07 -12.06 -18.70
C VAL A 80 12.36 -11.77 -19.49
N LEU A 81 13.46 -11.46 -18.80
CA LEU A 81 14.73 -11.08 -19.41
C LEU A 81 15.29 -12.07 -20.44
N PRO A 82 15.28 -13.41 -20.23
CA PRO A 82 15.80 -14.35 -21.21
C PRO A 82 15.07 -14.27 -22.56
N PHE A 83 13.75 -14.07 -22.52
CA PHE A 83 12.92 -13.93 -23.72
C PHE A 83 13.19 -12.60 -24.43
N ALA A 84 13.40 -11.53 -23.68
CA ALA A 84 13.81 -10.24 -24.23
C ALA A 84 15.17 -10.32 -24.95
N ILE A 85 16.10 -11.09 -24.40
CA ILE A 85 17.41 -11.31 -25.03
C ILE A 85 17.25 -12.16 -26.30
N LEU A 86 16.51 -13.27 -26.25
CA LEU A 86 16.30 -14.14 -27.40
C LEU A 86 15.66 -13.39 -28.57
N GLU A 87 14.61 -12.62 -28.29
CA GLU A 87 13.92 -11.81 -29.29
C GLU A 87 14.83 -10.70 -29.86
N SER A 88 15.63 -10.03 -29.01
CA SER A 88 16.59 -9.01 -29.46
C SER A 88 17.67 -9.59 -30.39
N LEU A 89 18.14 -10.81 -30.12
CA LEU A 89 19.06 -11.51 -30.99
C LEU A 89 18.38 -11.89 -32.31
N ASN A 90 17.13 -12.37 -32.27
CA ASN A 90 16.37 -12.78 -33.45
C ASN A 90 15.93 -11.59 -34.33
N GLN A 91 15.59 -10.45 -33.74
CA GLN A 91 15.20 -9.21 -34.45
C GLN A 91 16.31 -8.60 -35.32
N THR A 92 17.58 -8.95 -35.11
CA THR A 92 18.62 -8.54 -36.07
C THR A 92 18.38 -9.12 -37.48
N ILE A 93 17.57 -10.17 -37.59
CA ILE A 93 17.22 -10.84 -38.85
C ILE A 93 15.90 -10.28 -39.43
N THR A 94 14.99 -9.80 -38.59
CA THR A 94 13.61 -9.41 -38.98
C THR A 94 13.30 -7.98 -38.53
N LYS A 95 13.02 -7.05 -39.45
CA LYS A 95 12.64 -5.64 -39.15
C LYS A 95 11.25 -5.54 -38.50
N GLN A 96 11.09 -6.04 -37.28
CA GLN A 96 9.84 -6.00 -36.52
C GLN A 96 9.61 -4.61 -35.91
N ASN A 97 8.34 -4.21 -35.74
CA ASN A 97 7.94 -2.95 -35.11
C ASN A 97 8.35 -2.89 -33.63
N ALA A 98 9.23 -1.96 -33.26
CA ALA A 98 9.68 -1.73 -31.88
C ALA A 98 8.52 -1.51 -30.88
N LEU A 99 7.39 -0.95 -31.33
CA LEU A 99 6.21 -0.76 -30.48
C LEU A 99 5.55 -2.08 -30.07
N GLY A 100 5.48 -3.06 -30.98
CA GLY A 100 4.92 -4.38 -30.68
C GLY A 100 5.76 -5.11 -29.63
N LEU A 101 7.09 -4.98 -29.75
CA LEU A 101 8.06 -5.51 -28.79
C LEU A 101 7.87 -4.92 -27.38
N ILE A 102 7.77 -3.59 -27.28
CA ILE A 102 7.60 -2.89 -26.01
C ILE A 102 6.26 -3.27 -25.37
N LEU A 103 5.18 -3.36 -26.16
CA LEU A 103 3.87 -3.77 -25.66
C LEU A 103 3.87 -5.22 -25.19
N LEU A 104 4.45 -6.14 -25.97
CA LEU A 104 4.54 -7.55 -25.63
C LEU A 104 5.30 -7.75 -24.32
N PHE A 105 6.52 -7.19 -24.20
CA PHE A 105 7.31 -7.32 -22.98
C PHE A 105 6.71 -6.57 -21.80
N GLY A 106 6.10 -5.40 -22.05
CA GLY A 106 5.37 -4.67 -21.01
C GLY A 106 4.25 -5.49 -20.41
N VAL A 107 3.41 -6.12 -21.25
CA VAL A 107 2.31 -6.99 -20.80
C VAL A 107 2.85 -8.26 -20.13
N LEU A 108 3.83 -8.91 -20.75
CA LEU A 108 4.44 -10.14 -20.24
C LEU A 108 5.14 -9.94 -18.88
N TRP A 109 5.63 -8.73 -18.59
CA TRP A 109 6.22 -8.35 -17.30
C TRP A 109 5.19 -7.90 -16.25
N LEU A 110 4.16 -7.18 -16.68
CA LEU A 110 3.13 -6.63 -15.78
C LEU A 110 2.23 -7.74 -15.20
N LEU A 111 1.94 -8.77 -16.00
CA LEU A 111 1.15 -9.95 -15.61
C LEU A 111 1.76 -10.71 -14.39
N PRO A 112 3.03 -11.19 -14.42
CA PRO A 112 3.67 -11.83 -13.27
C PRO A 112 3.82 -10.89 -12.08
N THR A 113 4.06 -9.59 -12.33
CA THR A 113 4.15 -8.60 -11.25
C THR A 113 2.83 -8.52 -10.49
N ALA A 114 1.71 -8.38 -11.22
CA ALA A 114 0.38 -8.37 -10.63
C ALA A 114 0.06 -9.69 -9.91
N PHE A 115 0.45 -10.83 -10.50
CA PHE A 115 0.29 -12.15 -9.88
C PHE A 115 0.97 -12.23 -8.51
N ILE A 116 2.25 -11.85 -8.42
CA ILE A 116 3.02 -11.89 -7.17
C ILE A 116 2.42 -10.94 -6.12
N VAL A 117 2.06 -9.71 -6.52
CA VAL A 117 1.48 -8.72 -5.60
C VAL A 117 0.18 -9.21 -4.97
N ILE A 118 -0.65 -9.95 -5.71
CA ILE A 118 -1.91 -10.51 -5.21
C ILE A 118 -1.68 -11.80 -4.41
N LEU A 119 -0.71 -12.63 -4.81
CA LEU A 119 -0.41 -13.91 -4.16
C LEU A 119 0.24 -13.74 -2.78
N VAL A 120 1.18 -12.79 -2.64
CA VAL A 120 1.92 -12.55 -1.38
C VAL A 120 1.01 -12.36 -0.15
N PRO A 121 0.00 -11.47 -0.15
CA PRO A 121 -0.88 -11.31 1.01
C PRO A 121 -1.69 -12.57 1.30
N ILE A 122 -2.12 -13.33 0.27
CA ILE A 122 -2.84 -14.60 0.45
C ILE A 122 -1.96 -15.60 1.19
N MET A 123 -0.72 -15.80 0.73
CA MET A 123 0.23 -16.70 1.40
C MET A 123 0.51 -16.26 2.84
N ARG A 124 0.62 -14.96 3.10
CA ARG A 124 0.81 -14.44 4.46
C ARG A 124 -0.41 -14.71 5.35
N THR A 125 -1.63 -14.53 4.84
CA THR A 125 -2.86 -14.83 5.59
C THR A 125 -2.99 -16.32 5.91
N VAL A 126 -2.71 -17.19 4.94
CA VAL A 126 -2.73 -18.65 5.12
C VAL A 126 -1.65 -19.09 6.11
N ARG A 127 -0.41 -18.58 5.96
CA ARG A 127 0.71 -18.90 6.86
C ARG A 127 0.47 -18.45 8.30
N ALA A 128 -0.23 -17.34 8.51
CA ALA A 128 -0.54 -16.83 9.84
C ALA A 128 -1.55 -17.70 10.60
N GLY A 129 -2.13 -18.75 9.98
CA GLY A 129 -3.22 -19.54 10.56
C GLY A 129 -4.46 -18.71 10.88
N ASN A 130 -4.50 -17.46 10.40
CA ASN A 130 -5.59 -16.54 10.66
C ASN A 130 -6.81 -17.02 9.88
N SER A 131 -7.99 -16.96 10.52
CA SER A 131 -9.22 -17.51 9.97
C SER A 131 -9.47 -17.02 8.53
N ILE A 132 -9.15 -17.88 7.56
CA ILE A 132 -9.47 -17.74 6.14
C ILE A 132 -11.00 -17.52 5.95
N MET A 133 -11.78 -17.92 6.95
CA MET A 133 -13.23 -17.73 7.08
C MET A 133 -13.70 -16.32 7.43
N ALA A 134 -12.83 -15.37 7.78
CA ALA A 134 -13.30 -14.01 8.10
C ALA A 134 -13.87 -13.27 6.88
N ASN A 135 -13.42 -13.58 5.66
CA ASN A 135 -13.91 -12.98 4.42
C ASN A 135 -13.73 -13.94 3.20
N PRO A 136 -14.51 -15.03 3.11
CA PRO A 136 -14.33 -16.06 2.08
C PRO A 136 -14.54 -15.53 0.66
N MET A 137 -15.48 -14.60 0.47
CA MET A 137 -15.78 -14.03 -0.84
C MET A 137 -14.60 -13.24 -1.43
N ASN A 138 -13.91 -12.42 -0.62
CA ASN A 138 -12.74 -11.66 -1.08
C ASN A 138 -11.59 -12.59 -1.49
N LEU A 139 -11.39 -13.68 -0.75
CA LEU A 139 -10.38 -14.67 -1.10
C LEU A 139 -10.73 -15.41 -2.39
N LEU A 140 -12.00 -15.79 -2.57
CA LEU A 140 -12.49 -16.39 -3.82
C LEU A 140 -12.25 -15.48 -5.02
N PHE A 141 -12.61 -14.19 -4.94
CA PHE A 141 -12.38 -13.23 -6.03
C PHE A 141 -10.90 -13.09 -6.37
N ARG A 142 -10.02 -13.00 -5.36
CA ARG A 142 -8.58 -12.91 -5.60
C ARG A 142 -8.01 -14.19 -6.22
N ALA A 143 -8.46 -15.35 -5.75
CA ALA A 143 -8.05 -16.63 -6.31
C ALA A 143 -8.51 -16.78 -7.78
N ALA A 144 -9.76 -16.43 -8.08
CA ALA A 144 -10.28 -16.43 -9.44
C ALA A 144 -9.47 -15.49 -10.35
N PHE A 145 -9.14 -14.29 -9.86
CA PHE A 145 -8.32 -13.34 -10.61
C PHE A 145 -6.89 -13.84 -10.85
N LEU A 146 -6.28 -14.52 -9.87
CA LEU A 146 -4.96 -15.16 -10.04
C LEU A 146 -5.00 -16.26 -11.11
N VAL A 147 -6.05 -17.09 -11.13
CA VAL A 147 -6.23 -18.12 -12.15
C VAL A 147 -6.37 -17.50 -13.53
N LEU A 148 -7.14 -16.42 -13.67
CA LEU A 148 -7.28 -15.69 -14.94
C LEU A 148 -5.96 -15.09 -15.41
N ILE A 149 -5.18 -14.47 -14.50
CA ILE A 149 -3.85 -13.94 -14.82
C ILE A 149 -2.92 -15.05 -15.30
N ALA A 150 -2.88 -16.18 -14.56
CA ALA A 150 -2.02 -17.31 -14.91
C ALA A 150 -2.40 -17.93 -16.26
N TRP A 151 -3.71 -18.07 -16.52
CA TRP A 151 -4.22 -18.56 -17.80
C TRP A 151 -3.85 -17.63 -18.95
N MET A 152 -4.07 -16.32 -18.79
CA MET A 152 -3.73 -15.32 -19.81
C MET A 152 -2.22 -15.28 -20.09
N TRP A 153 -1.40 -15.31 -19.03
CA TRP A 153 0.05 -15.32 -19.17
C TRP A 153 0.56 -16.60 -19.83
N GLY A 154 0.05 -17.76 -19.43
CA GLY A 154 0.40 -19.04 -20.04
C GLY A 154 -0.02 -19.12 -21.51
N GLY A 155 -1.21 -18.62 -21.86
CA GLY A 155 -1.68 -18.54 -23.24
C GLY A 155 -0.78 -17.67 -24.11
N LEU A 156 -0.47 -16.46 -23.65
CA LEU A 156 0.44 -15.54 -24.35
C LEU A 156 1.84 -16.13 -24.49
N PHE A 157 2.32 -16.85 -23.48
CA PHE A 157 3.61 -17.52 -23.54
C PHE A 157 3.64 -18.65 -24.57
N ILE A 158 2.61 -19.50 -24.61
CA ILE A 158 2.51 -20.61 -25.58
C ILE A 158 2.41 -20.08 -27.01
N ASP A 159 1.60 -19.05 -27.21
CA ASP A 159 1.39 -18.41 -28.51
C ASP A 159 2.68 -17.78 -29.07
N GLN A 160 3.48 -17.16 -28.19
CA GLN A 160 4.67 -16.41 -28.60
C GLN A 160 5.97 -17.24 -28.54
N LEU A 161 5.93 -18.44 -27.95
CA LEU A 161 7.07 -19.37 -27.92
C LEU A 161 7.67 -19.67 -29.31
N PRO A 162 6.87 -19.99 -30.36
CA PRO A 162 7.43 -20.24 -31.70
C PRO A 162 8.14 -19.01 -32.29
N CYS A 163 7.64 -17.79 -32.01
CA CYS A 163 8.29 -16.54 -32.41
C CYS A 163 9.69 -16.42 -31.81
N PHE A 164 9.81 -16.69 -30.49
CA PHE A 164 11.09 -16.62 -29.78
C PHE A 164 12.10 -17.67 -30.27
N LEU A 165 11.62 -18.78 -30.82
CA LEU A 165 12.46 -19.82 -31.42
C LEU A 165 12.86 -19.52 -32.87
N GLY A 166 12.40 -18.40 -33.45
CA GLY A 166 12.74 -17.98 -34.81
C GLY A 166 12.01 -18.77 -35.90
N VAL A 167 10.85 -19.36 -35.59
CA VAL A 167 10.02 -20.01 -36.61
C VAL A 167 9.49 -18.92 -37.57
N PRO A 168 9.61 -19.08 -38.90
CA PRO A 168 9.06 -18.11 -39.85
C PRO A 168 7.52 -18.15 -39.87
N ASN A 169 6.87 -16.99 -40.09
CA ASN A 169 5.40 -16.80 -40.08
C ASN A 169 4.72 -17.19 -38.76
N CYS A 170 5.06 -16.50 -37.67
CA CYS A 170 4.40 -16.69 -36.37
C CYS A 170 3.35 -15.60 -36.13
N ASP A 171 2.42 -15.48 -37.07
CA ASP A 171 1.38 -14.46 -37.11
C ASP A 171 0.05 -15.01 -36.57
#